data_AF-A0A7S3WLI8-F1
#
_entry.id   AF-A0A7S3WLI8-F1
#
_cell.length_a   1.000
_cell.length_b   1.000
_cell.length_c   1.000
_cell.angle_alpha   90.00
_cell.angle_beta   90.00
_cell.angle_gamma   90.00
#
_symmetry.space_group_name_H-M   'P 1'
#
loop_
_entity.id
_entity.type
_entity.pdbx_description
1 polymer ?
#
loop_
_entity_poly.entity_id
_entity_poly.type
_entity_poly.pdbx_seq_one_letter_code
_entity_poly.pdbx_strand_id
1 'polypeptide(L)'
;KGKGFAVLTTKRLVLVNNREKDDFRSFSLPFLQTFDEYLRTTMLGRFEVDGRCRPYLGNIPNNVKYKIWFNRGGAQHFEHVYNTLLIRSRQKWDYNRMMFEVRSPAFMGTYNSFGQCADVSYLAGAGGTMPMGGPSRAMSYG
;
A
#
# COMPACT_ATOMS: atom_id res chain seq x y z
N LYS A 1 -1.74 27.18 -4.28
CA LYS A 1 -1.51 26.39 -5.51
C LYS A 1 -0.10 26.66 -6.02
N GLY A 2 0.80 25.67 -5.95
CA GLY A 2 2.18 25.77 -6.44
C GLY A 2 2.29 25.31 -7.90
N LYS A 3 3.37 25.70 -8.58
CA LYS A 3 3.78 25.17 -9.88
C LYS A 3 5.21 24.65 -9.75
N GLY A 4 5.49 23.49 -10.33
CA GLY A 4 6.84 22.98 -10.40
C GLY A 4 6.90 21.55 -10.91
N PHE A 5 7.86 20.78 -10.41
CA PHE A 5 8.18 19.46 -10.92
C PHE A 5 7.70 18.36 -9.98
N ALA A 6 7.20 17.27 -10.57
CA ALA A 6 6.92 16.03 -9.86
C ALA A 6 8.05 15.04 -10.17
N VAL A 7 8.76 14.61 -9.14
CA VAL A 7 9.84 13.63 -9.24
C VAL A 7 9.38 12.34 -8.60
N LEU A 8 9.35 11.28 -9.39
CA LEU A 8 8.94 9.96 -8.94
C LEU A 8 10.18 9.14 -8.58
N THR A 9 10.23 8.64 -7.34
CA THR A 9 11.30 7.75 -6.87
C THR A 9 10.72 6.38 -6.56
N THR A 10 11.57 5.40 -6.24
CA THR A 10 11.12 4.03 -5.89
C THR A 10 10.29 3.94 -4.60
N LYS A 11 10.35 4.94 -3.71
CA LYS A 11 9.70 4.90 -2.39
C LYS A 11 8.70 6.04 -2.14
N ARG A 12 8.80 7.13 -2.91
CA ARG A 12 8.05 8.37 -2.67
C ARG A 12 7.90 9.20 -3.93
N LEU A 13 6.84 10.01 -3.94
CA LEU A 13 6.65 11.10 -4.88
C LEU A 13 7.15 12.40 -4.23
N VAL A 14 7.98 13.16 -4.94
CA VAL A 14 8.51 14.44 -4.46
C VAL A 14 7.96 15.55 -5.36
N LEU A 15 7.28 16.51 -4.76
CA LEU A 15 6.76 17.70 -5.42
C LEU A 15 7.71 18.85 -5.12
N VAL A 16 8.37 19.38 -6.15
CA VAL A 16 9.31 20.50 -6.03
C VAL A 16 8.61 21.76 -6.52
N ASN A 17 8.57 22.79 -5.68
CA ASN A 17 8.01 24.09 -6.02
C ASN A 17 9.06 24.93 -6.74
N ASN A 18 8.69 25.57 -7.85
CA ASN A 18 9.61 26.43 -8.62
C ASN A 18 9.70 27.86 -8.06
N ARG A 19 9.00 28.17 -6.98
CA ARG A 19 9.03 29.49 -6.34
C ARG A 19 10.18 29.53 -5.34
N GLU A 20 11.19 30.34 -5.64
CA GLU A 20 12.39 30.47 -4.80
C GLU A 20 12.13 31.11 -3.42
N LYS A 21 11.07 31.92 -3.32
CA LYS A 21 10.68 32.68 -2.12
C LYS A 21 9.62 32.00 -1.25
N ASP A 22 9.19 30.78 -1.57
CA ASP A 22 8.25 30.04 -0.72
C ASP A 22 9.03 29.26 0.36
N ASP A 23 8.58 29.35 1.62
CA ASP A 23 9.12 28.57 2.74
C ASP A 23 9.02 27.06 2.50
N PHE A 24 7.98 26.64 1.78
CA PHE A 24 7.77 25.26 1.37
C PHE A 24 8.29 25.01 -0.04
N ARG A 25 9.58 24.67 -0.12
CA ARG A 25 10.28 24.37 -1.39
C ARG A 25 9.94 23.01 -1.97
N SER A 26 9.66 22.02 -1.13
CA SER A 26 9.30 20.69 -1.59
C SER A 26 8.43 19.94 -0.60
N PHE A 27 7.66 18.98 -1.13
CA PHE A 27 6.83 18.06 -0.36
C PHE A 27 7.14 16.63 -0.78
N SER A 28 7.26 15.73 0.19
CA SER A 28 7.43 14.30 -0.08
C SER A 28 6.21 13.52 0.36
N LEU A 29 5.71 12.66 -0.53
CA LEU A 29 4.58 11.76 -0.32
C LEU A 29 5.08 10.31 -0.39
N PRO A 30 5.31 9.64 0.76
CA PRO A 30 5.76 8.26 0.80
C PRO A 30 4.65 7.30 0.36
N PHE A 31 4.93 6.35 -0.54
CA PHE A 31 3.90 5.47 -1.11
C PHE A 31 3.22 4.57 -0.06
N LEU A 32 3.92 4.23 1.02
CA LEU A 32 3.36 3.45 2.12
C LEU A 32 2.37 4.26 2.97
N GLN A 33 2.40 5.59 2.88
CA GLN A 33 1.55 6.49 3.64
C GLN A 33 0.46 7.12 2.78
N THR A 34 0.51 6.97 1.46
CA THR A 34 -0.56 7.40 0.57
C THR A 34 -1.66 6.36 0.49
N PHE A 35 -2.90 6.81 0.30
CA PHE A 35 -4.11 6.01 0.17
C PHE A 35 -5.21 6.82 -0.55
N ASP A 36 -6.29 6.16 -0.94
CA ASP A 36 -7.40 6.75 -1.71
C ASP A 36 -6.92 7.49 -2.97
N GLU A 37 -5.94 6.92 -3.70
CA GLU A 37 -5.43 7.53 -4.93
C GLU A 37 -6.41 7.37 -6.10
N TYR A 38 -6.74 8.49 -6.75
CA TYR A 38 -7.59 8.52 -7.92
C TYR A 38 -6.89 9.23 -9.07
N LEU A 39 -6.91 8.58 -10.23
CA LEU A 39 -6.40 9.09 -11.48
C LEU A 39 -7.59 9.46 -12.35
N ARG A 40 -7.70 10.74 -12.72
CA ARG A 40 -8.83 11.25 -13.49
C ARG A 40 -8.34 12.07 -14.67
N THR A 41 -8.84 11.74 -15.85
CA THR A 41 -8.84 12.63 -17.01
C THR A 41 -10.03 13.57 -16.90
N THR A 42 -9.75 14.87 -16.81
CA THR A 42 -10.78 15.91 -16.89
C THR A 42 -11.23 16.07 -18.35
N MET A 43 -12.48 16.50 -18.58
CA MET A 43 -13.07 16.73 -19.91
C MET A 43 -12.23 17.64 -20.84
N LEU A 44 -11.31 18.44 -20.30
CA LEU A 44 -10.40 19.32 -21.03
C LEU A 44 -9.05 18.67 -21.38
N GLY A 45 -8.98 17.34 -21.40
CA GLY A 45 -7.74 16.59 -21.68
C GLY A 45 -6.64 16.77 -20.63
N ARG A 46 -6.97 17.36 -19.47
CA ARG A 46 -6.03 17.53 -18.35
C ARG A 46 -6.08 16.32 -17.45
N PHE A 47 -4.90 15.88 -17.03
CA PHE A 47 -4.78 14.74 -16.14
C PHE A 47 -4.58 15.22 -14.70
N GLU A 48 -5.30 14.57 -13.80
CA GLU A 48 -5.32 14.88 -12.38
C GLU A 48 -5.05 13.62 -11.57
N VAL A 49 -4.12 13.74 -10.62
CA VAL A 49 -3.90 12.74 -9.57
C VAL A 49 -4.38 13.34 -8.26
N ASP A 50 -5.32 12.67 -7.61
CA ASP A 50 -5.84 13.04 -6.29
C ASP A 50 -5.51 11.91 -5.32
N GLY A 51 -5.31 12.23 -4.04
CA GLY A 51 -5.02 11.22 -3.04
C GLY A 51 -4.91 11.78 -1.64
N ARG A 52 -4.78 10.89 -0.69
CA ARG A 52 -4.58 11.21 0.71
C ARG A 52 -3.26 10.65 1.18
N CYS A 53 -2.61 11.35 2.11
CA CYS A 53 -1.37 10.92 2.74
C CYS A 53 -1.51 11.02 4.24
N ARG A 54 -1.14 9.96 4.95
CA ARG A 54 -1.00 10.00 6.40
C ARG A 54 0.26 10.79 6.75
N PRO A 55 0.21 11.71 7.71
CA PRO A 55 1.40 12.42 8.16
C PRO A 55 2.36 11.46 8.89
N TYR A 56 3.65 11.71 8.74
CA TYR A 56 4.68 11.00 9.50
C TYR A 56 4.67 11.50 10.95
N LEU A 57 4.66 10.58 11.92
CA LEU A 57 4.81 10.84 13.36
C LEU A 57 3.74 11.72 14.05
N GLY A 58 2.54 11.85 13.49
CA GLY A 58 1.46 12.60 14.17
C GLY A 58 1.68 14.11 14.28
N ASN A 59 2.66 14.65 13.55
CA ASN A 59 2.95 16.09 13.49
C ASN A 59 1.78 16.93 12.95
N ILE A 60 0.83 16.28 12.27
CA ILE A 60 -0.39 16.89 11.75
C ILE A 60 -1.55 15.98 12.20
N PRO A 61 -2.62 16.53 12.79
CA PRO A 61 -3.71 15.73 13.35
C PRO A 61 -4.55 15.03 12.26
N ASN A 62 -4.53 15.57 11.03
CA ASN A 62 -5.38 15.12 9.94
C ASN A 62 -4.57 14.56 8.76
N ASN A 63 -5.22 13.64 8.04
CA ASN A 63 -4.73 13.15 6.76
C ASN A 63 -4.66 14.30 5.75
N VAL A 64 -3.53 14.39 5.05
CA VAL A 64 -3.27 15.44 4.07
C VAL A 64 -3.86 15.02 2.73
N LYS A 65 -4.73 15.84 2.15
CA LYS A 65 -5.21 15.67 0.77
C LYS A 65 -4.22 16.33 -0.18
N TYR A 66 -3.80 15.63 -1.23
CA TYR A 66 -2.95 16.17 -2.29
C TYR A 66 -3.61 16.01 -3.65
N LYS A 67 -3.37 16.99 -4.52
CA LYS A 67 -3.95 17.06 -5.86
C LYS A 67 -2.92 17.62 -6.82
N ILE A 68 -2.59 16.86 -7.86
CA ILE A 68 -1.52 17.16 -8.82
C ILE A 68 -2.13 17.29 -10.20
N TRP A 69 -1.86 18.43 -10.84
CA TRP A 69 -2.38 18.76 -12.17
C TRP A 69 -1.25 18.77 -13.19
N PHE A 70 -1.38 17.96 -14.24
CA PHE A 70 -0.42 17.92 -15.32
C PHE A 70 -0.78 18.93 -16.42
N ASN A 71 0.08 19.92 -16.62
CA ASN A 71 -0.14 21.00 -17.60
C ASN A 71 0.71 20.89 -18.87
N ARG A 72 1.70 19.98 -18.93
CA ARG A 72 2.67 19.87 -20.04
C ARG A 72 2.77 18.44 -20.63
N GLY A 73 1.69 17.65 -20.54
CA GLY A 73 1.69 16.26 -20.98
C GLY A 73 2.45 15.32 -20.02
N GLY A 74 2.81 14.12 -20.50
CA GLY A 74 3.54 13.10 -19.72
C GLY A 74 2.72 12.36 -18.66
N ALA A 75 1.42 12.68 -18.55
CA ALA A 75 0.60 12.20 -17.46
C ALA A 75 0.24 10.71 -17.54
N GLN A 76 0.02 10.17 -18.75
CA GLN A 76 -0.21 8.73 -18.96
C GLN A 76 1.02 7.89 -18.58
N HIS A 77 2.21 8.36 -18.98
CA HIS A 77 3.45 7.68 -18.60
C HIS A 77 3.68 7.77 -17.09
N PHE A 78 3.43 8.95 -16.50
CA PHE A 78 3.49 9.12 -15.05
C PHE A 78 2.52 8.16 -14.33
N GLU A 79 1.27 8.08 -14.77
CA GLU A 79 0.25 7.19 -14.21
C GLU A 79 0.73 5.74 -14.19
N HIS A 80 1.23 5.24 -15.33
CA HIS A 80 1.69 3.86 -15.45
C HIS A 80 2.84 3.55 -14.47
N VAL A 81 3.85 4.43 -14.41
CA VAL A 81 4.99 4.24 -13.51
C VAL A 81 4.58 4.40 -12.05
N TYR A 82 3.74 5.40 -11.74
CA TYR A 82 3.25 5.67 -10.39
C TYR A 82 2.46 4.49 -9.82
N ASN A 83 1.51 3.94 -10.57
CA ASN A 83 0.73 2.78 -10.16
C ASN A 83 1.62 1.55 -9.95
N THR A 84 2.56 1.32 -10.86
CA THR A 84 3.50 0.19 -10.75
C THR A 84 4.33 0.28 -9.47
N LEU A 85 4.83 1.47 -9.13
CA LEU A 85 5.63 1.67 -7.92
C LEU A 85 4.79 1.58 -6.64
N LEU A 86 3.56 2.11 -6.67
CA LEU A 86 2.62 2.00 -5.55
C LEU A 86 2.31 0.54 -5.20
N ILE A 87 1.90 -0.24 -6.21
CA ILE A 87 1.56 -1.66 -6.05
C ILE A 87 2.76 -2.44 -5.52
N ARG A 88 3.94 -2.28 -6.14
CA ARG A 88 5.16 -2.98 -5.71
C ARG A 88 5.58 -2.61 -4.30
N SER A 89 5.46 -1.33 -3.93
CA SER A 89 5.84 -0.87 -2.59
C SER A 89 4.93 -1.47 -1.52
N ARG A 90 3.63 -1.54 -1.78
CA ARG A 90 2.64 -2.12 -0.87
C ARG A 90 2.79 -3.64 -0.75
N GLN A 91 2.92 -4.36 -1.88
CA GLN A 91 3.17 -5.80 -1.87
C GLN A 91 4.43 -6.18 -1.07
N LYS A 92 5.51 -5.43 -1.25
CA LYS A 92 6.75 -5.64 -0.49
C LYS A 92 6.55 -5.40 1.01
N TRP A 93 5.74 -4.42 1.37
CA TRP A 93 5.43 -4.13 2.76
C TRP A 93 4.58 -5.24 3.39
N ASP A 94 3.55 -5.72 2.70
CA ASP A 94 2.70 -6.83 3.16
C ASP A 94 3.50 -8.11 3.34
N TYR A 95 4.34 -8.47 2.37
CA TYR A 95 5.24 -9.63 2.45
C TYR A 95 6.17 -9.54 3.66
N ASN A 96 6.82 -8.38 3.86
CA ASN A 96 7.72 -8.18 4.99
C ASN A 96 6.98 -8.27 6.34
N ARG A 97 5.75 -7.79 6.41
CA ARG A 97 4.91 -7.87 7.61
C ARG A 97 4.55 -9.32 7.94
N MET A 98 4.10 -10.08 6.94
CA MET A 98 3.82 -11.52 7.10
C MET A 98 5.08 -12.29 7.53
N MET A 99 6.23 -12.01 6.92
CA MET A 99 7.48 -12.70 7.27
C MET A 99 7.98 -12.36 8.68
N PHE A 100 7.74 -11.15 9.17
CA PHE A 100 8.07 -10.78 10.54
C PHE A 100 7.15 -11.48 11.55
N GLU A 101 5.85 -11.58 11.23
CA GLU A 101 4.85 -12.29 12.03
C GLU A 101 5.14 -13.80 12.12
N VAL A 102 5.51 -14.43 11.00
CA VAL A 102 5.91 -15.85 10.95
C VAL A 102 7.21 -16.11 11.73
N ARG A 103 8.12 -15.14 11.80
CA ARG A 103 9.41 -15.27 12.51
C ARG A 103 9.34 -14.90 14.00
N SER A 104 8.24 -14.33 14.48
CA SER A 104 8.08 -13.95 15.88
C SER A 104 6.67 -14.31 16.41
N PRO A 105 6.36 -15.60 16.61
CA PRO A 105 5.11 -16.01 17.23
C PRO A 105 4.99 -15.57 18.71
N ALA A 106 6.06 -15.04 19.32
CA ALA A 106 6.11 -14.62 20.72
C ALA A 106 5.76 -13.15 20.98
N PHE A 107 5.45 -12.34 19.95
CA PHE A 107 5.12 -10.91 20.11
C PHE A 107 3.67 -10.59 19.71
N MET A 108 2.75 -11.50 20.00
CA MET A 108 1.30 -11.26 19.95
C MET A 108 0.88 -10.59 21.27
N GLY A 109 0.81 -9.25 21.30
CA GLY A 109 0.32 -8.57 22.50
C GLY A 109 -0.05 -7.10 22.39
N THR A 110 0.63 -6.27 21.59
CA THR A 110 0.49 -4.81 21.82
C THR A 110 0.57 -3.90 20.59
N TYR A 111 0.05 -4.30 19.42
CA TYR A 111 -0.14 -3.35 18.31
C TYR A 111 -1.56 -3.42 17.72
N ASN A 112 -2.56 -3.26 18.58
CA ASN A 112 -3.90 -2.87 18.17
C ASN A 112 -3.92 -1.37 17.86
N SER A 113 -3.65 -1.01 16.61
CA SER A 113 -4.28 0.15 15.94
C SER A 113 -3.68 0.36 14.55
N PHE A 114 -4.17 -0.35 13.54
CA PHE A 114 -4.36 0.19 12.19
C PHE A 114 -5.37 -0.70 11.45
N GLY A 115 -6.63 -0.25 11.48
CA GLY A 115 -7.67 -0.52 10.47
C GLY A 115 -7.82 -1.95 9.98
N GLN A 116 -8.84 -2.62 10.49
CA GLN A 116 -9.53 -3.72 9.80
C GLN A 116 -9.74 -3.37 8.32
N CYS A 117 -9.03 -4.07 7.43
CA CYS A 117 -9.65 -4.65 6.25
C CYS A 117 -9.64 -6.16 6.48
N ALA A 118 -10.59 -6.61 7.30
CA ALA A 118 -11.01 -7.99 7.28
C ALA A 118 -11.85 -8.17 6.01
N ASP A 119 -11.21 -8.66 4.96
CA ASP A 119 -11.86 -9.49 3.94
C ASP A 119 -10.80 -10.47 3.45
N VAL A 120 -10.42 -11.35 4.36
CA VAL A 120 -9.80 -12.62 3.98
C VAL A 120 -10.86 -13.68 4.23
N SER A 121 -11.75 -13.83 3.26
CA SER A 121 -12.63 -14.98 3.14
C SER A 121 -11.76 -16.22 2.84
N TYR A 122 -11.12 -16.76 3.87
CA TYR A 122 -10.67 -18.16 3.82
C TYR A 122 -11.93 -19.03 3.91
N LEU A 123 -12.50 -19.34 2.74
CA LEU A 123 -13.16 -20.63 2.52
C LEU A 123 -12.08 -21.72 2.63
N ALA A 124 -11.65 -22.01 3.85
CA ALA A 124 -10.98 -23.25 4.17
C ALA A 124 -12.06 -24.16 4.77
N GLY A 125 -12.65 -25.00 3.92
CA GLY A 125 -13.41 -26.15 4.38
C GLY A 125 -12.55 -26.92 5.38
N ALA A 126 -13.09 -27.12 6.57
CA ALA A 126 -12.47 -27.90 7.63
C ALA A 126 -12.37 -29.38 7.19
N GLY A 127 -11.29 -29.71 6.48
CA GLY A 127 -10.82 -31.07 6.28
C GLY A 127 -9.83 -31.42 7.39
N GLY A 128 -10.35 -31.77 8.58
CA GLY A 128 -9.55 -32.25 9.70
C GLY A 128 -10.00 -33.64 10.11
N THR A 129 -9.14 -34.64 9.88
CA THR A 129 -8.73 -35.77 10.74
C THR A 129 -8.38 -36.99 9.88
N MET A 130 -7.09 -37.36 9.82
CA MET A 130 -6.67 -38.70 9.41
C MET A 130 -6.42 -39.55 10.67
N PRO A 131 -7.07 -40.72 10.84
CA PRO A 131 -6.58 -41.75 11.74
C PRO A 131 -5.74 -42.77 10.94
N MET A 132 -4.46 -42.89 11.30
CA MET A 132 -3.59 -43.99 10.88
C MET A 132 -3.98 -45.25 11.69
N GLY A 133 -4.71 -46.17 11.05
CA GLY A 133 -4.98 -47.50 11.59
C GLY A 133 -3.74 -48.39 11.54
N GLY A 134 -3.40 -49.00 12.68
CA GLY A 134 -2.34 -49.99 12.83
C GLY A 134 -2.64 -51.35 12.16
N PRO A 135 -1.70 -52.31 12.24
CA PRO A 135 -1.70 -53.50 11.40
C PRO A 135 -2.60 -54.60 11.97
N SER A 136 -3.60 -55.03 11.19
CA SER A 136 -4.39 -56.23 11.51
C SER A 136 -3.77 -57.45 10.81
N ARG A 137 -3.05 -58.27 11.59
CA ARG A 137 -2.89 -59.71 11.32
C ARG A 137 -4.01 -60.43 12.08
N ALA A 138 -4.89 -61.13 11.39
CA ALA A 138 -5.62 -62.28 11.94
C ALA A 138 -5.93 -63.26 10.82
N MET A 139 -5.53 -64.50 11.06
CA MET A 139 -5.61 -65.67 10.18
C MET A 139 -6.86 -66.48 10.54
N SER A 140 -7.50 -67.06 9.51
CA SER A 140 -7.95 -68.46 9.46
C SER A 140 -9.40 -68.90 9.81
N TYR A 141 -9.76 -69.92 9.01
CA TYR A 141 -10.78 -70.98 9.08
C TYR A 141 -12.23 -70.71 8.68
N GLY A 142 -12.67 -71.49 7.68
CA GLY A 142 -14.04 -71.62 7.19
C GLY A 142 -14.06 -72.16 5.77
#